data_AF-A0A953P8Z7-F1
#
_entry.id   AF-A0A953P8Z7-F1
#
_cell.length_a   1.000
_cell.length_b   1.000
_cell.length_c   1.000
_cell.angle_alpha   90.00
_cell.angle_beta   90.00
_cell.angle_gamma   90.00
#
_symmetry.space_group_name_H-M   'P 1'
#
loop_
_entity.id
_entity.type
_entity.pdbx_description
1 polymer ?
#
loop_
_entity_poly.entity_id
_entity_poly.type
_entity_poly.pdbx_seq_one_letter_code
_entity_poly.pdbx_strand_id
1 'polypeptide(L)'
;MKLHFSPEELKLFAEILLNQGDPAGLLDRIMANDLRFDFDELDQLREILVASWTNASSEAAACPDPQLKTKLEARRAALESMIERVAEACAMF
;
A
#
# COMPACT_ATOMS: atom_id res chain seq x y z
N MET A 1 -7.47 -10.15 12.21
CA MET A 1 -6.08 -9.82 12.66
C MET A 1 -5.93 -8.29 12.72
N LYS A 2 -5.02 -7.73 13.54
CA LYS A 2 -4.79 -6.27 13.57
C LYS A 2 -3.45 -5.94 12.93
N LEU A 3 -3.46 -5.17 11.84
CA LEU A 3 -2.26 -4.68 11.20
C LEU A 3 -1.72 -3.44 11.92
N HIS A 4 -0.41 -3.25 11.85
CA HIS A 4 0.27 -2.07 12.39
C HIS A 4 1.06 -1.39 11.26
N PHE A 5 0.68 -0.16 10.97
CA PHE A 5 1.34 0.71 10.00
C PHE A 5 1.82 1.99 10.68
N SER A 6 2.92 2.54 10.20
CA SER A 6 3.39 3.86 10.60
C SER A 6 2.44 4.95 10.06
N PRO A 7 2.45 6.17 10.64
CA PRO A 7 1.64 7.27 10.13
C PRO A 7 1.93 7.63 8.66
N GLU A 8 3.17 7.42 8.21
CA GLU A 8 3.59 7.68 6.84
C GLU A 8 3.04 6.63 5.88
N GLU A 9 3.02 5.38 6.32
CA GLU A 9 2.43 4.26 5.58
C GLU A 9 0.93 4.39 5.48
N LEU A 10 0.23 4.78 6.55
CA LEU A 10 -1.20 5.05 6.52
C LEU A 10 -1.56 6.16 5.53
N LYS A 11 -0.74 7.23 5.46
CA LYS A 11 -0.89 8.30 4.47
C LYS A 11 -0.69 7.79 3.05
N LEU A 12 0.36 7.00 2.82
CA LEU A 12 0.63 6.40 1.51
C LEU A 12 -0.52 5.49 1.09
N PHE A 13 -1.07 4.71 2.02
CA PHE A 13 -2.21 3.84 1.76
C PHE A 13 -3.47 4.61 1.40
N ALA A 14 -3.77 5.68 2.16
CA ALA A 14 -4.88 6.57 1.87
C ALA A 14 -4.73 7.21 0.49
N GLU A 15 -3.51 7.66 0.13
CA GLU A 15 -3.22 8.20 -1.20
C GLU A 15 -3.47 7.16 -2.30
N ILE A 16 -3.07 5.91 -2.09
CA ILE A 16 -3.26 4.84 -3.08
C ILE A 16 -4.75 4.53 -3.26
N LEU A 17 -5.49 4.36 -2.16
CA LEU A 17 -6.93 4.12 -2.21
C LEU A 17 -7.69 5.29 -2.86
N LEU A 18 -7.27 6.53 -2.61
CA LEU A 18 -7.85 7.70 -3.28
C LEU A 18 -7.60 7.69 -4.81
N ASN A 19 -6.43 7.23 -5.25
CA ASN A 19 -6.04 7.22 -6.66
C ASN A 19 -6.56 6.01 -7.44
N GLN A 20 -6.58 4.83 -6.81
CA GLN A 20 -7.00 3.58 -7.46
C GLN A 20 -8.48 3.23 -7.20
N GLY A 21 -9.14 3.98 -6.31
CA GLY A 21 -10.50 3.74 -5.86
C GLY A 21 -10.53 3.05 -4.49
N ASP A 22 -11.61 3.30 -3.75
CA ASP A 22 -11.86 2.68 -2.44
C ASP A 22 -12.97 1.62 -2.56
N PRO A 23 -12.67 0.42 -3.10
CA PRO A 23 -13.69 -0.55 -3.49
C PRO A 23 -14.51 -1.12 -2.33
N ALA A 24 -14.04 -0.98 -1.08
CA ALA A 24 -14.67 -1.58 0.10
C ALA A 24 -14.85 -0.60 1.28
N GLY A 25 -14.72 0.72 1.06
CA GLY A 25 -14.82 1.70 2.16
C GLY A 25 -13.67 1.57 3.17
N LEU A 26 -12.51 1.07 2.71
CA LEU A 26 -11.33 0.81 3.52
C LEU A 26 -10.62 2.12 3.88
N LEU A 27 -10.79 3.17 3.07
CA LEU A 27 -10.21 4.48 3.33
C LEU A 27 -10.68 5.04 4.67
N ASP A 28 -11.99 5.03 4.94
CA ASP A 28 -12.56 5.52 6.19
C ASP A 28 -12.00 4.76 7.41
N ARG A 29 -11.83 3.44 7.29
CA ARG A 29 -11.27 2.63 8.39
C ARG A 29 -9.81 2.93 8.63
N ILE A 30 -9.03 3.14 7.58
CA ILE A 30 -7.60 3.46 7.66
C ILE A 30 -7.40 4.86 8.24
N MET A 31 -8.23 5.82 7.83
CA MET A 31 -8.26 7.15 8.43
C MET A 31 -8.69 7.11 9.91
N ALA A 32 -9.60 6.21 10.28
CA ALA A 32 -10.00 5.96 11.66
C ALA A 32 -8.99 5.11 12.46
N ASN A 33 -7.90 4.65 11.85
CA ASN A 33 -6.92 3.73 12.43
C ASN A 33 -7.54 2.39 12.90
N ASP A 34 -8.67 2.01 12.29
CA ASP A 34 -9.35 0.74 12.50
C ASP A 34 -8.82 -0.31 11.51
N LEU A 35 -7.61 -0.80 11.80
CA LEU A 35 -6.86 -1.73 10.93
C LEU A 35 -7.24 -3.21 11.14
N ARG A 36 -8.54 -3.46 11.32
CA ARG A 36 -9.11 -4.81 11.40
C ARG A 36 -9.67 -5.17 10.03
N PHE A 37 -9.02 -6.13 9.40
CA PHE A 37 -9.39 -6.62 8.08
C PHE A 37 -9.72 -8.12 8.17
N ASP A 38 -10.70 -8.55 7.38
CA ASP A 38 -10.93 -9.96 7.08
C ASP A 38 -10.00 -10.46 5.95
N PHE A 39 -10.11 -11.73 5.59
CA PHE A 39 -9.22 -12.34 4.60
C PHE A 39 -9.42 -11.74 3.20
N ASP A 40 -10.67 -11.53 2.77
CA ASP A 40 -10.98 -10.98 1.45
C ASP A 40 -10.52 -9.52 1.36
N GLU A 41 -10.71 -8.74 2.43
CA GLU A 41 -10.20 -7.38 2.55
C GLU A 41 -8.66 -7.35 2.51
N LEU A 42 -7.97 -8.27 3.20
CA LEU A 42 -6.50 -8.36 3.15
C LEU A 42 -5.98 -8.75 1.75
N ASP A 43 -6.62 -9.71 1.08
CA ASP A 43 -6.23 -10.14 -0.27
C ASP A 43 -6.41 -8.98 -1.26
N GLN A 44 -7.54 -8.28 -1.20
CA GLN A 44 -7.80 -7.08 -2.00
C GLN A 44 -6.78 -5.97 -1.73
N LEU A 45 -6.44 -5.72 -0.46
CA LEU A 45 -5.40 -4.75 -0.11
C LEU A 45 -4.04 -5.15 -0.68
N ARG A 46 -3.70 -6.44 -0.65
CA ARG A 46 -2.47 -6.94 -1.27
C ARG A 46 -2.45 -6.63 -2.77
N GLU A 47 -3.54 -6.90 -3.49
CA GLU A 47 -3.62 -6.63 -4.92
C GLU A 47 -3.43 -5.15 -5.25
N ILE A 48 -4.08 -4.25 -4.51
CA ILE A 48 -3.96 -2.79 -4.66
C ILE A 48 -2.51 -2.34 -4.44
N LEU A 49 -1.87 -2.83 -3.38
CA LEU A 49 -0.48 -2.47 -3.08
C LEU A 49 0.48 -2.99 -4.13
N VAL A 50 0.31 -4.23 -4.60
CA VAL A 50 1.12 -4.83 -5.66
C VAL A 50 0.95 -4.07 -6.97
N ALA A 51 -0.27 -3.67 -7.31
CA ALA A 51 -0.54 -2.84 -8.49
C ALA A 51 0.19 -1.48 -8.37
N SER A 52 0.07 -0.81 -7.22
CA SER A 52 0.77 0.46 -6.98
C SER A 52 2.29 0.31 -6.99
N TRP A 53 2.83 -0.78 -6.44
CA TRP A 53 4.27 -1.06 -6.42
C TRP A 53 4.79 -1.31 -7.84
N THR A 54 4.03 -2.07 -8.64
CA THR A 54 4.37 -2.35 -10.05
C THR A 54 4.41 -1.07 -10.86
N ASN A 55 3.43 -0.19 -10.68
CA ASN A 55 3.41 1.12 -11.32
C ASN A 55 4.61 1.98 -10.89
N ALA A 56 4.86 2.13 -9.58
CA ALA A 56 6.00 2.90 -9.07
C ALA A 56 7.35 2.36 -9.57
N SER A 57 7.49 1.03 -9.70
CA SER A 57 8.67 0.37 -10.24
C SER A 57 8.87 0.68 -11.73
N SER A 58 7.78 0.64 -12.52
CA SER A 58 7.82 1.00 -13.94
C SER A 58 8.16 2.48 -14.15
N GLU A 59 7.54 3.37 -13.37
CA GLU A 59 7.83 4.81 -13.40
C GLU A 59 9.28 5.10 -12.99
N ALA A 60 9.80 4.45 -11.94
CA ALA A 60 11.20 4.62 -11.51
C ALA A 60 12.19 4.16 -12.58
N ALA A 61 11.88 3.08 -13.30
CA ALA A 61 12.72 2.54 -14.37
C ALA A 61 12.75 3.47 -15.59
N ALA A 62 11.62 4.13 -15.90
CA ALA A 62 11.49 5.06 -17.02
C ALA A 62 11.89 6.50 -16.69
N CYS A 63 12.08 6.85 -15.41
CA CYS A 63 12.29 8.24 -14.97
C CYS A 63 13.72 8.73 -15.30
N PRO A 64 13.87 9.78 -16.14
CA PRO A 64 15.17 10.37 -16.46
C PRO A 64 15.67 11.35 -15.37
N ASP A 65 14.78 11.81 -14.49
CA ASP A 65 15.12 12.74 -13.41
C ASP A 65 15.60 11.97 -12.16
N PRO A 66 16.85 12.17 -11.71
CA PRO A 66 17.42 11.42 -10.60
C PRO A 66 16.74 11.73 -9.26
N GLN A 67 16.24 12.95 -9.04
CA GLN A 67 15.55 13.31 -7.79
C GLN A 67 14.17 12.67 -7.73
N LEU A 68 13.43 12.67 -8.85
CA LEU A 68 12.14 11.99 -8.94
C LEU A 68 12.33 10.47 -8.83
N LYS A 69 13.39 9.92 -9.45
CA LYS A 69 13.72 8.50 -9.33
C LYS A 69 13.95 8.08 -7.88
N THR A 70 14.74 8.83 -7.11
CA THR A 70 14.96 8.52 -5.68
C THR A 70 13.64 8.54 -4.88
N LYS A 71 12.73 9.48 -5.19
CA LYS A 71 11.41 9.51 -4.55
C LYS A 71 10.55 8.30 -4.91
N LEU A 72 10.57 7.88 -6.17
CA LEU A 72 9.85 6.69 -6.64
C LEU A 72 10.44 5.40 -6.04
N GLU A 73 11.76 5.31 -5.89
CA GLU A 73 12.42 4.19 -5.20
C GLU A 73 12.08 4.14 -3.71
N ALA A 74 12.04 5.29 -3.02
CA ALA A 74 11.58 5.37 -1.63
C ALA A 74 10.11 4.92 -1.49
N ARG A 75 9.24 5.36 -2.40
CA ARG A 75 7.83 4.92 -2.46
C ARG A 75 7.74 3.42 -2.70
N ARG A 76 8.55 2.87 -3.60
CA ARG A 76 8.62 1.43 -3.89
C ARG A 76 9.02 0.62 -2.65
N ALA A 77 10.06 1.05 -1.92
CA ALA A 77 10.51 0.38 -0.72
C ALA A 77 9.45 0.39 0.40
N ALA A 78 8.74 1.52 0.57
CA ALA A 78 7.62 1.60 1.50
C ALA A 78 6.51 0.61 1.11
N LEU A 79 6.13 0.57 -0.17
CA LEU A 79 5.12 -0.36 -0.67
C LEU A 79 5.51 -1.82 -0.48
N GLU A 80 6.77 -2.17 -0.70
CA GLU A 80 7.28 -3.53 -0.50
C GLU A 80 7.11 -3.99 0.96
N SER A 81 7.51 -3.15 1.92
CA SER A 81 7.32 -3.44 3.35
C SER A 81 5.85 -3.58 3.75
N MET A 82 4.95 -2.83 3.10
CA MET A 82 3.52 -2.93 3.36
C MET A 82 2.92 -4.20 2.78
N ILE A 83 3.32 -4.58 1.55
CA ILE A 83 2.91 -5.83 0.91
C ILE A 83 3.33 -7.02 1.76
N GLU A 84 4.56 -7.03 2.28
CA GLU A 84 5.06 -8.12 3.12
C GLU A 84 4.21 -8.29 4.39
N ARG A 85 3.89 -7.20 5.09
CA ARG A 85 3.01 -7.25 6.28
C ARG A 85 1.58 -7.69 5.98
N VAL A 86 1.02 -7.26 4.85
CA VAL A 86 -0.31 -7.72 4.43
C VAL A 86 -0.25 -9.20 4.05
N ALA A 87 0.81 -9.65 3.37
CA ALA A 87 1.01 -11.05 3.02
C ALA A 87 1.19 -11.95 4.26
N GLU A 88 1.96 -11.50 5.24
CA GLU A 88 2.07 -12.17 6.55
C GLU A 88 0.69 -12.27 7.22
N ALA A 89 -0.10 -11.19 7.20
CA ALA A 89 -1.44 -11.21 7.77
C ALA A 89 -2.41 -12.13 7.02
N CYS A 90 -2.32 -12.20 5.69
CA CYS A 90 -3.03 -13.19 4.88
C CYS A 90 -2.64 -14.62 5.25
N ALA A 91 -1.36 -14.89 5.48
CA ALA A 91 -0.85 -16.23 5.78
C ALA A 91 -1.18 -16.71 7.21
N MET A 92 -1.47 -15.78 8.14
CA MET A 92 -1.83 -16.07 9.52
C MET A 92 -3.35 -16.18 9.76
N PHE A 93 -4.17 -15.95 8.73
CA PHE A 93 -5.63 -16.13 8.76
C PHE A 93 -6.01 -17.59 8.50
#